data_AF-A0A816H3M6-F1
#
_entry.id   AF-A0A816H3M6-F1
#
_cell.length_a   1.000
_cell.length_b   1.000
_cell.length_c   1.000
_cell.angle_alpha   90.00
_cell.angle_beta   90.00
_cell.angle_gamma   90.00
#
_symmetry.space_group_name_H-M   'P 1'
#
loop_
_entity.id
_entity.type
_entity.pdbx_description
1 polymer ?
#
loop_
_entity_poly.entity_id
_entity_poly.type
_entity_poly.pdbx_seq_one_letter_code
_entity_poly.pdbx_strand_id
1 'polypeptide(L)'
;MFFEDSIERVSLKWIHDKANQIIIISQENQLTKYIISVLTHNLIRVRVWPKGEPVTARTWAIVDKETNDVPYEGRLRHEISRNNYSNDTCNFTAIEHENELWISTDTITCKIHLHKPFAIVWMTNHEILLQDNPVCSYQYSTSTQQFRHTLSRPSTDDHYHYYGLGEKSGPIDKKSRRYR
;
A
#
# COMPACT_ATOMS: atom_id res chain seq x y z
N MET A 1 -13.37 -8.63 -19.68
CA MET A 1 -11.92 -8.39 -19.85
C MET A 1 -11.24 -9.26 -18.81
N PHE A 2 -10.80 -10.44 -19.23
CA PHE A 2 -10.11 -11.39 -18.36
C PHE A 2 -8.65 -10.97 -18.29
N PHE A 3 -8.07 -11.03 -17.10
CA PHE A 3 -6.64 -10.85 -16.91
C PHE A 3 -5.98 -12.17 -17.32
N GLU A 4 -5.36 -12.20 -18.49
CA GLU A 4 -4.49 -13.30 -18.91
C GLU A 4 -3.19 -13.22 -18.11
N ASP A 5 -3.18 -13.80 -16.93
CA ASP A 5 -1.96 -14.22 -16.27
C ASP A 5 -2.17 -15.66 -15.79
N SER A 6 -1.25 -16.54 -16.17
CA SER A 6 -1.22 -17.97 -15.82
C SER A 6 -1.38 -18.20 -14.32
N ILE A 7 -2.01 -19.33 -13.96
CA ILE A 7 -2.28 -19.79 -12.58
C ILE A 7 -1.01 -20.02 -11.73
N GLU A 8 0.18 -20.03 -12.34
CA GLU A 8 1.44 -20.23 -11.62
C GLU A 8 1.79 -19.04 -10.72
N ARG A 9 1.95 -19.32 -9.42
CA ARG A 9 2.46 -18.37 -8.43
C ARG A 9 3.93 -18.07 -8.74
N VAL A 10 4.17 -16.92 -9.36
CA VAL A 10 5.53 -16.44 -9.62
C VAL A 10 6.11 -15.83 -8.35
N SER A 11 7.29 -16.27 -7.91
CA SER A 11 7.93 -15.76 -6.70
C SER A 11 8.40 -14.30 -6.85
N LEU A 12 8.37 -13.58 -5.74
CA LEU A 12 8.86 -12.21 -5.61
C LEU A 12 10.04 -12.19 -4.66
N LYS A 13 11.07 -11.40 -4.99
CA LYS A 13 12.22 -11.15 -4.13
C LYS A 13 12.08 -9.78 -3.48
N TRP A 14 12.68 -9.61 -2.32
CA TRP A 14 12.68 -8.34 -1.60
C TRP A 14 14.09 -7.89 -1.20
N ILE A 15 14.25 -6.57 -1.06
CA ILE A 15 15.44 -5.94 -0.51
C ILE A 15 15.04 -4.87 0.51
N HIS A 16 15.88 -4.64 1.51
CA HIS A 16 15.69 -3.60 2.52
C HIS A 16 16.73 -2.49 2.35
N ASP A 17 16.28 -1.33 1.90
CA ASP A 17 17.02 -0.07 2.01
C ASP A 17 16.86 0.45 3.45
N LYS A 18 17.80 0.06 4.31
CA LYS A 18 17.83 0.44 5.72
C LYS A 18 17.98 1.95 5.94
N ALA A 19 18.65 2.66 5.02
CA ALA A 19 18.87 4.10 5.15
C ALA A 19 17.55 4.87 5.08
N ASN A 20 16.68 4.45 4.17
CA ASN A 20 15.39 5.08 3.94
C ASN A 20 14.21 4.36 4.60
N GLN A 21 14.46 3.25 5.31
CA GLN A 21 13.42 2.37 5.88
C GLN A 21 12.41 1.90 4.81
N ILE A 22 12.93 1.53 3.64
CA ILE A 22 12.14 1.10 2.49
C ILE A 22 12.39 -0.39 2.22
N ILE A 23 11.31 -1.13 2.02
CA ILE A 23 11.35 -2.48 1.46
C ILE A 23 10.86 -2.43 0.01
N ILE A 24 11.65 -2.98 -0.90
CA ILE A 24 11.32 -3.07 -2.32
C ILE A 24 11.11 -4.54 -2.66
N ILE A 25 9.98 -4.85 -3.25
CA ILE A 25 9.58 -6.20 -3.65
C ILE A 25 9.35 -6.20 -5.17
N SER A 26 9.93 -7.17 -5.86
CA SER A 26 9.86 -7.26 -7.32
C SER A 26 10.08 -8.68 -7.81
N GLN A 27 9.61 -8.96 -9.03
CA GLN A 27 9.97 -10.18 -9.76
C GLN A 27 11.24 -9.89 -10.57
N GLU A 28 12.13 -10.86 -10.65
CA GLU A 28 13.31 -10.78 -11.51
C GLU A 28 12.93 -10.55 -12.97
N ASN A 29 13.66 -9.68 -13.68
CA ASN A 29 13.41 -9.29 -15.06
C ASN A 29 12.02 -8.68 -15.34
N GLN A 30 11.34 -8.17 -14.31
CA GLN A 30 10.10 -7.41 -14.46
C GLN A 30 10.26 -5.98 -13.96
N LEU A 31 9.55 -5.06 -14.62
CA LEU A 31 9.60 -3.64 -14.24
C LEU A 31 8.82 -3.35 -12.96
N THR A 32 7.76 -4.11 -12.67
CA THR A 32 6.88 -3.83 -11.53
C THR A 32 7.61 -3.84 -10.20
N LYS A 33 7.50 -2.75 -9.44
CA LYS A 33 8.02 -2.63 -8.07
C LYS A 33 6.87 -2.38 -7.09
N TYR A 34 6.87 -3.11 -5.98
CA TYR A 34 6.05 -2.82 -4.80
C TYR A 34 6.98 -2.25 -3.73
N ILE A 35 6.66 -1.07 -3.22
CA ILE A 35 7.54 -0.33 -2.33
C ILE A 35 6.78 -0.06 -1.05
N ILE A 36 7.28 -0.62 0.04
CA ILE A 36 6.73 -0.51 1.38
C ILE A 36 7.63 0.42 2.17
N SER A 37 7.03 1.40 2.86
CA SER A 37 7.76 2.35 3.68
C SER A 37 7.08 2.47 5.02
N VAL A 38 7.81 2.15 6.08
CA VAL A 38 7.34 2.34 7.45
C VAL A 38 7.63 3.79 7.82
N LEU A 39 6.58 4.58 8.04
CA LEU A 39 6.69 6.02 8.25
C LEU A 39 6.59 6.37 9.74
N THR A 40 5.70 5.70 10.46
CA THR A 40 5.52 5.77 11.92
C THR A 40 5.07 4.41 12.45
N HIS A 41 4.92 4.28 13.77
CA HIS A 41 4.45 3.04 14.42
C HIS A 41 3.04 2.60 13.99
N ASN A 42 2.25 3.50 13.39
CA ASN A 42 0.88 3.26 12.94
C ASN A 42 0.63 3.71 11.48
N LEU A 43 1.69 3.97 10.70
CA LEU A 43 1.57 4.38 9.31
C LEU A 43 2.61 3.68 8.43
N ILE A 44 2.11 2.86 7.52
CA ILE A 44 2.90 2.20 6.48
C ILE A 44 2.36 2.64 5.12
N ARG A 45 3.24 3.15 4.27
CA ARG A 45 2.91 3.58 2.92
C ARG A 45 3.25 2.47 1.93
N VAL A 46 2.26 2.09 1.11
CA VAL A 46 2.43 1.17 -0.01
C VAL A 46 2.39 1.94 -1.31
N ARG A 47 3.36 1.68 -2.19
CA ARG A 47 3.40 2.23 -3.55
C ARG A 47 3.57 1.08 -4.53
N VAL A 48 2.80 1.11 -5.60
CA VAL A 48 2.94 0.17 -6.71
C VAL A 48 3.37 0.96 -7.93
N TRP A 49 4.49 0.57 -8.53
CA TRP A 49 5.04 1.15 -9.75
C TRP A 49 5.01 0.08 -10.84
N PRO A 50 3.90 -0.05 -11.60
CA PRO A 50 3.73 -1.11 -12.59
C PRO A 50 4.78 -1.07 -13.71
N LYS A 51 5.34 0.10 -13.99
CA LYS A 51 6.38 0.33 -15.00
C LYS A 51 7.77 0.57 -14.37
N GLY A 52 7.93 0.28 -13.08
CA GLY A 52 9.19 0.49 -12.34
C GLY A 52 9.47 1.92 -11.91
N GLU A 53 8.59 2.85 -12.28
CA GLU A 53 8.65 4.28 -11.97
C GLU A 53 7.27 4.82 -11.51
N PRO A 54 7.24 5.92 -10.74
CA PRO A 54 5.99 6.56 -10.33
C PRO A 54 5.28 7.22 -11.51
N VAL A 55 3.97 6.95 -11.67
CA VAL A 55 3.12 7.63 -12.67
C VAL A 55 3.04 9.14 -12.43
N THR A 56 3.06 9.56 -11.16
CA THR A 56 2.99 10.97 -10.76
C THR A 56 4.13 11.30 -9.81
N ALA A 57 5.05 12.14 -10.26
CA ALA A 57 6.27 12.45 -9.51
C ALA A 57 6.04 13.39 -8.32
N ARG A 58 5.02 14.27 -8.38
CA ARG A 58 4.79 15.32 -7.37
C ARG A 58 3.42 15.28 -6.70
N THR A 59 3.34 15.74 -5.45
CA THR A 59 2.12 15.77 -4.62
C THR A 59 1.99 17.07 -3.82
N TRP A 60 0.74 17.52 -3.66
CA TRP A 60 0.35 18.64 -2.79
C TRP A 60 -0.43 18.17 -1.55
N ALA A 61 -0.70 16.87 -1.46
CA ALA A 61 -1.54 16.31 -0.40
C ALA A 61 -0.76 15.92 0.88
N ILE A 62 0.58 15.92 0.82
CA ILE A 62 1.43 15.58 1.97
C ILE A 62 2.07 16.87 2.43
N VAL A 63 1.57 17.37 3.55
CA VAL A 63 1.97 18.62 4.17
C VAL A 63 3.22 18.39 5.01
N ASP A 64 4.07 19.40 5.06
CA ASP A 64 5.23 19.42 5.94
C ASP A 64 4.80 19.81 7.35
N LYS A 65 5.21 19.04 8.36
CA LYS A 65 4.71 19.23 9.72
C LYS A 65 5.24 20.52 10.37
N GLU A 66 6.42 20.98 9.97
CA GLU A 66 7.06 22.16 10.57
C GLU A 66 6.43 23.45 10.02
N THR A 67 6.21 23.50 8.71
CA THR A 67 5.62 24.65 8.04
C THR A 67 4.09 24.62 8.01
N ASN A 68 3.50 23.44 8.20
CA ASN A 68 2.07 23.16 8.00
C ASN A 68 1.57 23.59 6.61
N ASP A 69 2.45 23.55 5.60
CA ASP A 69 2.12 23.86 4.22
C ASP A 69 2.86 22.92 3.24
N VAL A 70 2.54 23.03 1.96
CA VAL A 70 3.25 22.37 0.87
C VAL A 70 3.84 23.42 -0.08
N PRO A 71 5.10 23.27 -0.54
CA PRO A 71 5.66 24.17 -1.54
C PRO A 71 4.77 24.27 -2.78
N TYR A 72 4.79 25.45 -3.42
CA TYR A 72 3.98 25.73 -4.61
C TYR A 72 4.23 24.70 -5.73
N GLU A 73 5.49 24.33 -5.95
CA GLU A 73 5.90 23.33 -6.94
C GLU A 73 5.48 21.90 -6.57
N GLY A 74 5.00 21.67 -5.35
CA GLY A 74 4.66 20.35 -4.81
C GLY A 74 5.90 19.55 -4.41
N ARG A 75 5.73 18.57 -3.53
CA ARG A 75 6.82 17.69 -3.05
C ARG A 75 6.97 16.47 -3.94
N LEU A 76 8.17 15.88 -3.96
CA LEU A 76 8.37 14.59 -4.61
C LEU A 76 7.52 13.52 -3.90
N ARG A 77 6.58 12.89 -4.61
CA ARG A 77 5.64 11.91 -4.03
C ARG A 77 6.38 10.71 -3.41
N HIS A 78 7.54 10.37 -3.94
CA HIS A 78 8.32 9.22 -3.48
C HIS A 78 9.24 9.55 -2.30
N GLU A 79 9.47 10.83 -2.02
CA GLU A 79 10.29 11.28 -0.91
C GLU A 79 9.70 10.80 0.43
N ILE A 80 10.58 10.45 1.35
CA ILE A 80 10.28 10.17 2.75
C ILE A 80 11.05 11.21 3.54
N SER A 81 10.47 12.40 3.69
CA SER A 81 10.99 13.35 4.66
C SER A 81 10.45 12.97 6.03
N ARG A 82 11.34 12.72 7.00
CA ARG A 82 10.97 12.39 8.39
C ARG A 82 10.11 13.51 9.00
N ASN A 83 10.39 14.76 8.64
CA ASN A 83 9.64 15.94 9.08
C ASN A 83 8.16 15.90 8.67
N ASN A 84 7.76 15.08 7.69
CA ASN A 84 6.35 15.01 7.26
C ASN A 84 5.47 14.11 8.13
N TYR A 85 6.05 13.19 8.92
CA TYR A 85 5.27 12.13 9.58
C TYR A 85 5.50 12.08 11.08
N SER A 86 6.75 12.03 11.55
CA SER A 86 7.09 12.13 12.98
C SER A 86 8.59 12.38 13.17
N ASN A 87 8.94 13.00 14.30
CA ASN A 87 10.32 13.07 14.77
C ASN A 87 10.78 11.78 15.46
N ASP A 88 9.84 10.88 15.76
CA ASP A 88 10.14 9.60 16.38
C ASP A 88 10.61 8.60 15.33
N THR A 89 11.82 8.09 15.49
CA THR A 89 12.31 6.94 14.71
C THR A 89 11.45 5.72 15.03
N CYS A 90 10.64 5.27 14.06
CA CYS A 90 9.94 4.01 14.18
C CYS A 90 10.92 2.86 13.97
N ASN A 91 11.08 2.03 14.99
CA ASN A 91 11.67 0.72 14.83
C ASN A 91 10.62 -0.23 14.26
N PHE A 92 11.03 -1.08 13.33
CA PHE A 92 10.19 -2.15 12.82
C PHE A 92 11.05 -3.38 12.55
N THR A 93 10.43 -4.55 12.54
CA THR A 93 11.07 -5.81 12.16
C THR A 93 10.57 -6.23 10.78
N ALA A 94 11.45 -6.87 10.02
CA ALA A 94 11.10 -7.50 8.74
C ALA A 94 11.65 -8.92 8.77
N ILE A 95 10.76 -9.90 8.79
CA ILE A 95 11.10 -11.33 8.94
C ILE A 95 10.44 -12.09 7.81
N GLU A 96 11.25 -12.85 7.07
CA GLU A 96 10.77 -13.72 6.01
C GLU A 96 10.34 -15.08 6.59
N HIS A 97 9.16 -15.53 6.17
CA HIS A 97 8.55 -16.81 6.54
C HIS A 97 8.07 -17.52 5.28
N GLU A 98 8.79 -18.55 4.84
CA GLU A 98 8.48 -19.33 3.64
C GLU A 98 8.25 -18.45 2.39
N ASN A 99 6.99 -18.14 2.07
CA ASN A 99 6.60 -17.32 0.92
C ASN A 99 5.96 -15.98 1.34
N GLU A 100 6.26 -15.52 2.55
CA GLU A 100 5.73 -14.29 3.11
C GLU A 100 6.83 -13.43 3.72
N LEU A 101 6.67 -12.12 3.64
CA LEU A 101 7.45 -11.15 4.40
C LEU A 101 6.56 -10.49 5.43
N TRP A 102 6.92 -10.60 6.70
CA TRP A 102 6.19 -10.00 7.80
C TRP A 102 6.92 -8.74 8.23
N ILE A 103 6.24 -7.59 8.11
CA ILE A 103 6.73 -6.30 8.60
C ILE A 103 5.90 -5.93 9.82
N SER A 104 6.56 -5.75 10.96
CA SER A 104 5.89 -5.43 12.23
C SER A 104 6.44 -4.17 12.86
N THR A 105 5.54 -3.28 13.23
CA THR A 105 5.74 -2.13 14.11
C THR A 105 5.11 -2.44 15.48
N ASP A 106 5.10 -1.48 16.39
CA ASP A 106 4.44 -1.64 17.69
C ASP A 106 2.90 -1.78 17.59
N THR A 107 2.27 -1.31 16.50
CA THR A 107 0.80 -1.31 16.38
C THR A 107 0.27 -2.03 15.13
N ILE A 108 1.06 -2.09 14.06
CA ILE A 108 0.67 -2.70 12.78
C ILE A 108 1.63 -3.83 12.44
N THR A 109 1.06 -4.98 12.08
CA THR A 109 1.76 -6.04 11.35
C THR A 109 1.15 -6.19 9.97
N CYS A 110 1.98 -6.17 8.92
CA CYS A 110 1.56 -6.56 7.59
C CYS A 110 2.26 -7.85 7.15
N LYS A 111 1.46 -8.83 6.70
CA LYS A 111 1.92 -10.06 6.07
C LYS A 111 1.83 -9.87 4.57
N ILE A 112 2.97 -9.91 3.90
CA ILE A 112 3.07 -9.66 2.47
C ILE A 112 3.36 -10.96 1.77
N HIS A 113 2.52 -11.37 0.82
CA HIS A 113 2.79 -12.54 -0.01
C HIS A 113 3.94 -12.26 -0.99
N LEU A 114 5.00 -13.06 -0.94
CA LEU A 114 6.16 -13.01 -1.83
C LEU A 114 5.94 -13.82 -3.11
N HIS A 115 4.75 -13.71 -3.68
CA HIS A 115 4.41 -14.29 -4.98
C HIS A 115 3.37 -13.44 -5.70
N LYS A 116 3.13 -13.72 -6.98
CA LYS A 116 1.99 -13.17 -7.72
C LYS A 116 0.73 -14.06 -7.57
N PRO A 117 -0.46 -13.46 -7.40
CA PRO A 117 -0.73 -12.03 -7.21
C PRO A 117 -0.15 -11.49 -5.89
N PHE A 118 0.42 -10.29 -5.94
CA PHE A 118 0.99 -9.62 -4.75
C PHE A 118 -0.14 -9.16 -3.83
N ALA A 119 -0.16 -9.58 -2.57
CA ALA A 119 -1.24 -9.20 -1.66
C ALA A 119 -0.70 -8.97 -0.25
N ILE A 120 -1.39 -8.12 0.51
CA ILE A 120 -1.06 -7.77 1.87
C ILE A 120 -2.25 -8.06 2.79
N VAL A 121 -1.96 -8.71 3.92
CA VAL A 121 -2.88 -8.82 5.06
C VAL A 121 -2.40 -7.86 6.15
N TRP A 122 -3.29 -6.98 6.60
CA TRP A 122 -3.03 -6.00 7.63
C TRP A 122 -3.65 -6.43 8.95
N MET A 123 -2.87 -6.37 10.01
CA MET A 123 -3.31 -6.77 11.34
C MET A 123 -2.96 -5.71 12.38
N THR A 124 -3.80 -5.62 13.41
CA THR A 124 -3.58 -4.87 14.65
C THR A 124 -4.00 -5.76 15.80
N ASN A 125 -3.25 -5.80 16.91
CA ASN A 125 -3.58 -6.65 18.07
C ASN A 125 -3.89 -8.13 17.70
N HIS A 126 -3.15 -8.69 16.73
CA HIS A 126 -3.36 -10.04 16.18
C HIS A 126 -4.69 -10.29 15.44
N GLU A 127 -5.49 -9.26 15.21
CA GLU A 127 -6.73 -9.33 14.42
C GLU A 127 -6.53 -8.76 13.02
N ILE A 128 -7.18 -9.37 12.02
CA ILE A 128 -7.15 -8.86 10.64
C ILE A 128 -8.01 -7.60 10.57
N LEU A 129 -7.37 -6.48 10.23
CA LEU A 129 -8.04 -5.20 10.00
C LEU A 129 -8.48 -5.04 8.55
N LEU A 130 -7.60 -5.42 7.62
CA LEU A 130 -7.78 -5.24 6.19
C LEU A 130 -7.05 -6.34 5.43
N GLN A 131 -7.62 -6.82 4.33
CA GLN A 131 -6.98 -7.81 3.49
C GLN A 131 -7.15 -7.45 2.02
N ASP A 132 -6.06 -7.49 1.27
CA ASP A 132 -6.12 -7.39 -0.19
C ASP A 132 -6.85 -8.60 -0.79
N ASN A 133 -7.50 -8.42 -1.94
CA ASN A 133 -8.06 -9.55 -2.66
C ASN A 133 -6.92 -10.47 -3.14
N PRO A 134 -6.91 -11.77 -2.77
CA PRO A 134 -5.77 -12.65 -3.06
C PRO A 134 -5.60 -12.97 -4.55
N VAL A 135 -6.58 -12.63 -5.39
CA VAL A 135 -6.59 -12.90 -6.83
C VAL A 135 -6.35 -11.61 -7.64
N CYS A 136 -6.89 -10.47 -7.20
CA CYS A 136 -6.91 -9.24 -7.99
C CYS A 136 -6.61 -7.96 -7.20
N SER A 137 -5.76 -8.07 -6.19
CA SER A 137 -5.29 -6.99 -5.30
C SER A 137 -4.83 -5.74 -6.04
N TYR A 138 -3.79 -5.81 -6.88
CA TYR A 138 -3.21 -4.65 -7.57
C TYR A 138 -3.19 -4.92 -9.07
N GLN A 139 -4.11 -4.29 -9.80
CA GLN A 139 -4.25 -4.49 -11.23
C GLN A 139 -3.90 -3.21 -11.97
N TYR A 140 -3.04 -3.34 -12.98
CA TYR A 140 -2.70 -2.26 -13.89
C TYR A 140 -3.04 -2.68 -15.31
N SER A 141 -3.87 -1.88 -15.98
CA SER A 141 -4.19 -2.08 -17.40
C SER A 141 -3.20 -1.27 -18.24
N THR A 142 -2.41 -1.95 -19.07
CA THR A 142 -1.46 -1.29 -19.99
C THR A 142 -2.16 -0.49 -21.09
N SER A 143 -3.31 -0.95 -21.57
CA SER A 143 -4.09 -0.29 -22.62
C SER A 143 -4.79 0.98 -22.15
N THR A 144 -5.38 0.96 -20.96
CA THR A 144 -6.12 2.12 -20.40
C THR A 144 -5.28 2.96 -19.44
N GLN A 145 -4.10 2.47 -19.05
CA GLN A 145 -3.24 3.03 -18.01
C GLN A 145 -3.93 3.18 -16.64
N GLN A 146 -5.04 2.46 -16.43
CA GLN A 146 -5.79 2.50 -15.18
C GLN A 146 -5.19 1.55 -14.14
N PHE A 147 -5.20 2.01 -12.89
CA PHE A 147 -4.81 1.23 -11.73
C PHE A 147 -6.04 0.93 -10.87
N ARG A 148 -6.13 -0.29 -10.35
CA ARG A 148 -7.17 -0.73 -9.42
C ARG A 148 -6.53 -1.44 -8.24
N HIS A 149 -6.93 -1.03 -7.05
CA HIS A 149 -6.67 -1.77 -5.81
C HIS A 149 -7.98 -2.41 -5.33
N THR A 150 -7.94 -3.70 -5.05
CA THR A 150 -9.12 -4.48 -4.65
C THR A 150 -8.87 -5.13 -3.30
N LEU A 151 -9.79 -4.89 -2.36
CA LEU A 151 -9.78 -5.50 -1.04
C LEU A 151 -10.73 -6.70 -0.99
N SER A 152 -10.41 -7.68 -0.16
CA SER A 152 -11.35 -8.72 0.24
C SER A 152 -12.45 -8.10 1.08
N ARG A 153 -13.69 -8.57 0.88
CA ARG A 153 -14.78 -8.23 1.79
C ARG A 153 -14.77 -9.20 2.97
N PRO A 154 -14.95 -8.71 4.20
CA PRO A 154 -15.19 -9.57 5.34
C PRO A 154 -16.39 -10.50 5.09
N SER A 155 -16.33 -11.72 5.62
CA SER A 155 -17.42 -12.70 5.48
C SER A 155 -18.69 -12.27 6.22
N THR A 156 -18.55 -11.48 7.28
CA THR A 156 -19.65 -10.88 8.04
C THR A 156 -19.79 -9.40 7.67
N ASP A 157 -20.50 -9.14 6.58
CA ASP A 157 -20.64 -7.80 6.03
C ASP A 157 -21.31 -6.82 7.03
N ASP A 158 -22.11 -7.32 7.98
CA ASP A 158 -23.00 -6.52 8.84
C ASP A 158 -22.31 -5.58 9.84
N HIS A 159 -21.00 -5.74 10.09
CA HIS A 159 -20.27 -4.91 11.06
C HIS A 159 -19.31 -3.89 10.44
N TYR A 160 -19.29 -3.74 9.12
CA TYR A 160 -18.40 -2.81 8.43
C TYR A 160 -19.16 -1.64 7.83
N HIS A 161 -18.70 -0.44 8.16
CA HIS A 161 -19.21 0.81 7.61
C HIS A 161 -18.06 1.57 6.96
N TYR A 162 -18.38 2.30 5.89
CA TYR A 162 -17.41 3.13 5.19
C TYR A 162 -17.82 4.59 5.31
N TYR A 163 -16.88 5.46 5.67
CA TYR A 163 -17.14 6.88 5.90
C TYR A 163 -16.10 7.76 5.16
N GLY A 164 -16.35 9.07 5.09
CA GLY A 164 -15.44 10.04 4.47
C GLY A 164 -15.65 10.22 2.97
N LEU A 165 -14.55 10.23 2.20
CA LEU A 165 -14.47 10.56 0.76
C LEU A 165 -14.72 12.04 0.41
N GLY A 166 -14.52 12.94 1.39
CA GLY A 166 -14.74 14.38 1.23
C GLY A 166 -16.22 14.76 1.23
N GLU A 167 -16.56 15.83 0.51
CA GLU A 167 -17.94 16.29 0.37
C GLU A 167 -18.72 15.38 -0.60
N LYS A 168 -19.47 14.42 -0.05
CA LYS A 168 -20.33 13.50 -0.79
C LYS A 168 -21.73 13.47 -0.22
N SER A 169 -22.73 13.68 -1.08
CA SER A 169 -24.15 13.56 -0.75
C SER A 169 -24.58 12.10 -0.51
N GLY A 170 -25.81 11.93 0.01
CA GLY A 170 -26.40 10.63 0.34
C GLY A 170 -26.09 10.16 1.76
N PRO A 171 -26.43 8.89 2.09
CA PRO A 171 -26.25 8.36 3.45
C PRO A 171 -24.81 8.47 3.95
N ILE A 172 -24.66 8.57 5.27
CA ILE A 172 -23.35 8.63 5.93
C ILE A 172 -22.54 7.37 5.66
N ASP A 173 -23.17 6.20 5.76
CA ASP A 173 -22.56 4.93 5.40
C ASP A 173 -22.46 4.78 3.88
N LYS A 174 -21.22 4.64 3.42
CA LYS A 174 -20.82 4.53 2.02
C LYS A 174 -20.79 3.07 1.54
N LYS A 175 -21.12 2.10 2.40
CA LYS A 175 -21.19 0.67 2.07
C LYS A 175 -22.05 0.41 0.83
N SER A 176 -21.56 -0.51 -0.02
CA SER A 176 -22.22 -0.96 -1.26
C SER A 176 -22.58 0.15 -2.26
N ARG A 177 -21.94 1.31 -2.17
CA ARG A 177 -22.13 2.45 -3.08
C ARG A 177 -20.87 2.75 -3.85
N ARG A 178 -21.04 3.43 -4.99
CA ARG A 178 -19.96 3.90 -5.84
C ARG A 178 -19.93 5.42 -5.83
N TYR A 179 -18.75 5.97 -5.58
CA TYR A 179 -18.47 7.40 -5.62
C TYR A 179 -17.43 7.70 -6.70
N ARG A 180 -17.47 8.92 -7.22
CA ARG A 180 -16.47 9.51 -8.12
C ARG A 180 -16.14 10.90 -7.60
#